data_AF-A0A967K3X9-F1
#
_entry.id   AF-A0A967K3X9-F1
#
_cell.length_a   1.000
_cell.length_b   1.000
_cell.length_c   1.000
_cell.angle_alpha   90.00
_cell.angle_beta   90.00
_cell.angle_gamma   90.00
#
_symmetry.space_group_name_H-M   'P 1'
#
loop_
_entity.id
_entity.type
_entity.pdbx_description
1 polymer ?
#
loop_
_entity_poly.entity_id
_entity_poly.type
_entity_poly.pdbx_seq_one_letter_code
_entity_poly.pdbx_strand_id
1 'polypeptide(L)' 'MGRRNKLLEPVDGIPMVLRAVDAALAGVDAGVYVVTGHERDAVVAALAGRDVRLVHNPRYAEGLS' A
#
# COMPACT_ATOMS: atom_id res chain seq x y z
N MET A 1 3.37 16.38 -8.60
CA MET A 1 2.76 15.17 -7.98
C MET A 1 1.91 14.49 -9.06
N GLY A 2 2.07 13.19 -9.31
CA GLY A 2 1.25 12.48 -10.31
C GLY A 2 -0.23 12.59 -9.97
N ARG A 3 -1.10 12.64 -10.99
CA ARG A 3 -2.55 12.88 -10.82
C ARG A 3 -3.30 11.77 -10.06
N ARG A 4 -2.64 10.63 -9.82
CA ARG A 4 -3.19 9.43 -9.19
C ARG A 4 -2.14 8.82 -8.25
N ASN A 5 -2.59 8.20 -7.15
CA ASN A 5 -1.71 7.48 -6.24
C ASN A 5 -0.92 6.42 -6.98
N LYS A 6 0.41 6.53 -6.98
CA LYS A 6 1.33 5.57 -7.61
C LYS A 6 1.05 4.13 -7.16
N LEU A 7 0.65 3.93 -5.90
CA LEU A 7 0.36 2.62 -5.32
C LEU A 7 -0.85 1.93 -5.99
N LEU A 8 -1.77 2.72 -6.54
CA LEU A 8 -3.01 2.26 -7.17
C LEU A 8 -2.90 2.15 -8.70
N GLU A 9 -1.80 2.63 -9.28
CA GLU A 9 -1.57 2.48 -10.72
C GLU A 9 -1.34 1.00 -11.05
N PRO A 10 -2.01 0.49 -12.10
CA PRO A 10 -1.86 -0.90 -12.51
C PRO A 10 -0.50 -1.13 -13.16
N VAL A 11 0.12 -2.25 -12.81
CA VAL A 11 1.23 -2.85 -13.55
C VAL A 11 0.72 -4.21 -14.01
N ASP A 12 0.64 -4.39 -15.33
CA ASP A 12 0.02 -5.56 -15.96
C ASP A 12 -1.42 -5.83 -15.46
N GLY A 13 -2.18 -4.75 -15.25
CA GLY A 13 -3.57 -4.80 -14.77
C GLY A 13 -3.74 -4.97 -13.26
N ILE A 14 -2.66 -5.15 -12.50
CA ILE A 14 -2.70 -5.34 -11.04
C ILE A 14 -2.18 -4.08 -10.34
N PRO A 15 -2.90 -3.48 -9.38
CA PRO A 15 -2.41 -2.36 -8.59
C PRO A 15 -1.02 -2.65 -8.00
N MET A 16 -0.10 -1.69 -8.12
CA MET A 16 1.29 -1.84 -7.69
C MET A 16 1.42 -2.30 -6.23
N VAL A 17 0.57 -1.77 -5.34
CA VAL A 17 0.56 -2.14 -3.91
C VAL A 17 0.17 -3.59 -3.67
N LEU A 18 -0.76 -4.14 -4.45
CA LEU A 18 -1.18 -5.54 -4.32
C LEU A 18 -0.04 -6.49 -4.67
N ARG A 19 0.68 -6.20 -5.76
CA ARG A 19 1.85 -7.00 -6.17
C ARG A 19 2.93 -7.05 -5.06
N ALA A 20 3.20 -5.89 -4.45
CA ALA A 20 4.19 -5.79 -3.38
C ALA A 20 3.75 -6.53 -2.10
N VAL A 21 2.48 -6.38 -1.71
CA VAL A 21 1.93 -7.07 -0.53
C VAL A 21 1.89 -8.58 -0.73
N ASP A 22 1.45 -9.05 -1.90
CA ASP A 22 1.37 -10.48 -2.20
C ASP A 22 2.76 -11.13 -2.20
N ALA A 23 3.76 -10.45 -2.77
CA ALA A 23 5.15 -10.90 -2.70
C ALA A 23 5.69 -10.95 -1.27
N ALA A 24 5.37 -9.95 -0.44
CA ALA A 24 5.79 -9.95 0.96
C ALA A 24 5.13 -11.10 1.74
N LEU A 25 3.81 -11.27 1.63
CA LEU A 25 3.07 -12.34 2.30
C LEU A 25 3.56 -13.74 1.90
N ALA A 26 4.01 -13.92 0.67
CA ALA A 26 4.58 -15.19 0.21
C ALA A 26 6.02 -15.44 0.69
N GLY A 27 6.75 -14.39 1.08
CA GLY A 27 8.19 -14.44 1.34
C GLY A 27 8.59 -14.29 2.82
N VAL A 28 7.66 -13.96 3.71
CA VAL A 28 7.94 -13.82 5.15
C VAL A 28 6.95 -14.60 6.01
N ASP A 29 7.47 -15.32 7.01
CA ASP A 29 6.65 -15.93 8.06
C ASP A 29 6.25 -14.91 9.16
N ALA A 30 6.82 -13.72 9.11
CA ALA A 30 6.49 -12.60 9.99
C ALA A 30 5.29 -11.81 9.43
N GLY A 31 4.50 -11.19 10.32
CA GLY A 31 3.35 -10.38 9.90
C GLY A 31 3.76 -9.18 9.05
N VAL A 32 3.01 -8.92 7.97
CA VAL A 32 3.23 -7.79 7.06
C VAL A 32 2.49 -6.54 7.56
N TYR A 33 3.21 -5.43 7.67
CA TYR A 33 2.65 -4.13 8.02
C TYR A 33 2.65 -3.20 6.81
N VAL A 34 1.51 -2.59 6.51
CA VAL A 34 1.38 -1.59 5.44
C VAL A 34 1.12 -0.23 6.07
N VAL A 35 2.10 0.67 5.95
CA VAL A 35 1.98 2.05 6.41
C VAL A 35 1.38 2.90 5.29
N THR A 36 0.26 3.54 5.58
CA THR A 36 -0.53 4.36 4.63
C THR A 36 -0.42 5.84 4.98
N GLY A 37 -0.39 6.70 3.97
CA GLY A 37 -0.36 8.16 4.12
C GLY A 37 -1.41 8.81 3.24
N HIS A 38 -0.96 9.42 2.14
CA HIS A 38 -1.81 10.03 1.12
C HIS A 38 -2.83 9.02 0.55
N GLU A 39 -4.10 9.44 0.45
CA GLU A 39 -5.22 8.63 -0.06
C GLU A 39 -5.34 7.23 0.58
N ARG A 40 -5.14 7.18 1.91
CA ARG A 40 -5.25 5.96 2.74
C ARG A 40 -6.41 5.07 2.34
N ASP A 41 -7.62 5.60 2.29
CA ASP A 41 -8.84 4.79 2.15
C ASP A 41 -8.85 4.00 0.84
N ALA A 42 -8.34 4.59 -0.24
CA ALA A 42 -8.23 3.93 -1.52
C ALA A 42 -7.17 2.80 -1.49
N VAL A 43 -6.05 3.01 -0.80
CA VAL A 43 -5.03 1.97 -0.58
C VAL A 43 -5.57 0.83 0.29
N VAL A 44 -6.30 1.15 1.35
CA VAL A 44 -6.94 0.15 2.23
C VAL A 44 -7.96 -0.68 1.45
N ALA A 45 -8.78 -0.04 0.63
CA ALA A 45 -9.76 -0.74 -0.22
C ALA A 45 -9.07 -1.69 -1.21
N ALA A 46 -7.96 -1.27 -1.82
CA ALA A 46 -7.19 -2.11 -2.73
C ALA A 46 -6.60 -3.36 -2.05
N LEU A 47 -6.37 -3.32 -0.73
CA LEU A 47 -5.78 -4.41 0.06
C LEU A 47 -6.83 -5.28 0.78
N ALA A 48 -8.12 -5.07 0.50
CA ALA A 48 -9.19 -5.82 1.15
C ALA A 48 -8.99 -7.35 0.96
N GLY A 49 -9.07 -8.09 2.07
CA GLY A 49 -8.90 -9.54 2.07
C GLY A 49 -7.45 -10.03 2.11
N ARG A 50 -6.45 -9.15 2.26
CA ARG A 50 -5.06 -9.54 2.56
C ARG A 50 -4.80 -9.55 4.06
N ASP A 51 -4.00 -10.52 4.51
CA ASP A 51 -3.60 -10.64 5.92
C ASP A 51 -2.47 -9.66 6.26
N VAL A 52 -2.81 -8.36 6.27
CA VAL A 52 -1.88 -7.28 6.57
C VAL A 52 -2.36 -6.43 7.73
N ARG A 53 -1.40 -5.87 8.47
CA ARG A 53 -1.65 -4.91 9.54
C ARG A 53 -1.54 -3.49 8.97
N LEU A 54 -2.64 -2.76 8.98
CA LEU A 54 -2.70 -1.41 8.44
C LEU A 54 -2.32 -0.37 9.50
N VAL A 55 -1.33 0.46 9.17
CA VAL A 55 -0.89 1.58 10.01
C VAL A 55 -1.11 2.88 9.23
N HIS A 56 -1.58 3.93 9.88
CA HIS A 56 -1.73 5.24 9.24
C HIS A 56 -0.66 6.21 9.75
N ASN A 57 0.06 6.83 8.82
CA ASN A 57 0.92 7.98 9.08
C ASN A 57 0.18 9.28 8.70
N PRO A 58 -0.39 10.02 9.67
CA PRO A 58 -1.10 11.27 9.39
C PRO A 58 -0.16 12.39 8.93
N ARG A 59 1.15 12.29 9.25
CA ARG A 59 2.19 13.27 8.91
C ARG A 59 2.91 12.93 7.61
N TYR A 60 2.27 12.19 6.71
CA TYR A 60 2.90 11.77 5.45
C TYR A 60 3.38 12.96 4.60
N ALA A 61 2.73 14.11 4.71
CA ALA A 61 3.06 15.33 3.96
C ALA A 61 4.33 16.03 4.46
N GLU A 62 4.82 15.69 5.65
CA GLU A 62 6.08 16.22 6.22
C GLU A 62 7.31 15.43 5.71
N GLY A 63 7.11 14.35 4.94
CA GLY A 63 8.17 13.48 4.45
C GLY A 63 8.72 13.85 3.07
N LEU A 64 9.96 13.42 2.80
CA LEU A 64 10.76 13.67 1.58
C LEU A 64 10.98 15.17 1.28
N SER A 65 12.09 15.70 1.80
CA SER A 65 12.71 16.96 1.36
C SER A 65 13.44 16.82 0.03
#